data_AF-A0A1Q8FUR9-F1
#
_entry.id   AF-A0A1Q8FUR9-F1
#
_cell.length_a   1.000
_cell.length_b   1.000
_cell.length_c   1.000
_cell.angle_alpha   90.00
_cell.angle_beta   90.00
_cell.angle_gamma   90.00
#
_symmetry.space_group_name_H-M   'P 1'
#
loop_
_entity.id
_entity.type
_entity.pdbx_description
1 polymer ?
#
loop_
_entity_poly.entity_id
_entity_poly.type
_entity_poly.pdbx_seq_one_letter_code
_entity_poly.pdbx_strand_id
1 'polypeptide(L)'
;MSAFGRLRQGFAAATAATALFAAPACAQDDTAPSSTKSIAGSELASTVTDIHFLDDADDAASEWVANRSDRVAVSIRFGGATTYTPEFIQSEIERVLEGSGITNAVFFWEHGLENGSTSVALETDEMTFGPFGLNGELLSQHIPDTASQIRFNSRLTVAENTNTLN
;
A
#
# COMPACT_ATOMS: atom_id res chain seq x y z
N MET A 1 0.15 38.37 -36.17
CA MET A 1 -1.20 38.37 -35.56
C MET A 1 -1.86 37.05 -35.94
N SER A 2 -1.85 36.08 -35.03
CA SER A 2 -2.48 34.77 -35.24
C SER A 2 -3.27 34.40 -33.99
N ALA A 3 -4.55 34.12 -34.21
CA ALA A 3 -5.55 33.85 -33.19
C ALA A 3 -5.47 32.40 -32.70
N PHE A 4 -5.36 32.21 -31.39
CA PHE A 4 -5.63 30.93 -30.74
C PHE A 4 -6.99 30.99 -30.08
N GLY A 5 -7.95 30.28 -30.68
CA GLY A 5 -9.21 29.94 -30.06
C GLY A 5 -9.32 28.43 -29.91
N ARG A 6 -10.37 28.03 -29.17
CA ARG A 6 -10.92 26.68 -28.92
C ARG A 6 -10.45 26.05 -27.62
N LEU A 7 -11.29 25.41 -26.82
CA LEU A 7 -12.75 25.39 -26.67
C LEU A 7 -12.96 24.65 -25.34
N ARG A 8 -13.77 25.19 -24.43
CA ARG A 8 -14.22 24.46 -23.23
C ARG A 8 -15.13 23.32 -23.67
N GLN A 9 -14.86 22.10 -23.22
CA GLN A 9 -15.84 21.01 -23.21
C GLN A 9 -15.91 20.43 -21.80
N GLY A 10 -17.08 20.59 -21.19
CA GLY A 10 -17.44 19.91 -19.95
C GLY A 10 -17.96 18.51 -20.24
N PHE A 11 -17.87 17.65 -19.24
CA PHE A 11 -18.63 16.40 -19.20
C PHE A 11 -19.42 16.34 -17.91
N ALA A 12 -20.69 15.96 -18.08
CA ALA A 12 -21.73 15.92 -17.08
C ALA A 12 -21.59 14.73 -16.13
N ALA A 13 -22.19 14.89 -14.95
CA ALA A 13 -22.38 13.86 -13.94
C ALA A 13 -23.33 12.74 -14.40
N ALA A 14 -23.13 11.53 -13.87
CA ALA A 14 -24.14 10.48 -13.83
C ALA A 14 -24.17 9.86 -12.43
N THR A 15 -25.28 10.05 -11.74
CA THR A 15 -25.71 9.33 -10.54
C THR A 15 -26.39 8.02 -10.93
N ALA A 16 -26.11 6.93 -10.20
CA ALA A 16 -26.99 5.76 -10.17
C ALA A 16 -26.88 5.06 -8.81
N ALA A 17 -27.98 5.11 -8.07
CA ALA A 17 -28.21 4.38 -6.82
C ALA A 17 -29.01 3.10 -7.12
N THR A 18 -28.68 1.99 -6.46
CA THR A 18 -29.49 0.74 -6.39
C THR A 18 -28.75 -0.23 -5.46
N ALA A 19 -29.33 -1.09 -4.64
CA ALA A 19 -30.58 -1.16 -3.88
C ALA A 19 -30.30 -2.20 -2.77
N LEU A 20 -30.87 -2.01 -1.57
CA LEU A 20 -30.84 -3.01 -0.50
C LEU A 20 -31.55 -4.31 -0.93
N PHE A 21 -30.95 -5.45 -0.63
CA PHE A 21 -31.68 -6.70 -0.39
C PHE A 21 -31.29 -7.27 0.97
N ALA A 22 -32.25 -7.26 1.90
CA ALA A 22 -32.21 -8.01 3.14
C ALA A 22 -32.89 -9.38 2.92
N ALA A 23 -32.29 -10.44 3.42
CA ALA A 23 -32.89 -11.77 3.53
C ALA A 23 -32.88 -12.22 5.01
N PRO A 24 -33.90 -12.95 5.49
CA PRO A 24 -34.04 -13.31 6.90
C PRO A 24 -33.58 -14.75 7.25
N ALA A 25 -33.25 -14.88 8.54
CA ALA A 25 -33.55 -15.97 9.47
C ALA A 25 -32.78 -17.31 9.44
N CYS A 26 -32.07 -17.51 10.58
CA CYS A 26 -32.06 -18.68 11.46
C CYS A 26 -31.60 -20.05 10.91
N ALA A 27 -30.42 -20.47 11.38
CA ALA A 27 -30.23 -21.83 11.92
C ALA A 27 -29.07 -21.79 12.92
N GLN A 28 -29.38 -22.16 14.16
CA GLN A 28 -28.45 -22.38 15.26
C GLN A 28 -28.24 -23.89 15.34
N ASP A 29 -26.99 -24.34 15.21
CA ASP A 29 -26.56 -25.66 15.66
C ASP A 29 -25.23 -25.49 16.39
N ASP A 30 -25.23 -25.90 17.66
CA ASP A 30 -24.09 -25.99 18.54
C ASP A 30 -23.16 -27.12 18.06
N THR A 31 -21.96 -26.80 17.62
CA THR A 31 -20.83 -27.73 17.66
C THR A 31 -19.53 -26.93 17.79
N ALA A 32 -18.81 -27.18 18.89
CA ALA A 32 -17.58 -26.48 19.28
C ALA A 32 -16.49 -26.48 18.19
N PRO A 33 -15.73 -25.38 17.99
CA PRO A 33 -14.51 -25.43 17.19
C PRO A 33 -13.27 -25.64 18.07
N SER A 34 -12.64 -26.79 17.83
CA SER A 34 -11.21 -27.02 18.04
C SER A 34 -10.40 -25.94 17.31
N SER A 35 -9.35 -25.43 17.95
CA SER A 35 -8.46 -24.40 17.41
C SER A 35 -7.78 -24.85 16.12
N THR A 36 -8.29 -24.37 14.98
CA THR A 36 -7.58 -24.37 13.70
C THR A 36 -7.32 -22.93 13.30
N LYS A 37 -6.03 -22.57 13.31
CA LYS A 37 -5.46 -21.34 12.76
C LYS A 37 -5.86 -21.25 11.28
N SER A 38 -6.78 -20.33 10.97
CA SER A 38 -7.20 -19.97 9.62
C SER A 38 -7.12 -18.46 9.52
N ILE A 39 -6.01 -17.94 8.99
CA ILE A 39 -5.90 -16.53 8.62
C ILE A 39 -6.26 -16.48 7.13
N ALA A 40 -7.56 -16.55 6.85
CA ALA A 40 -8.10 -16.33 5.53
C ALA A 40 -8.48 -14.85 5.40
N GLY A 41 -7.84 -14.18 4.44
CA GLY A 41 -8.32 -13.02 3.70
C GLY A 41 -9.08 -11.95 4.49
N SER A 42 -8.37 -10.92 4.93
CA SER A 42 -8.97 -9.59 5.09
C SER A 42 -8.50 -8.71 3.96
N GLU A 43 -9.39 -8.54 2.98
CA GLU A 43 -9.35 -7.48 1.99
C GLU A 43 -9.49 -6.14 2.71
N LEU A 44 -8.38 -5.61 3.23
CA LEU A 44 -8.31 -4.26 3.79
C LEU A 44 -7.69 -3.34 2.74
N ALA A 45 -8.46 -3.07 1.69
CA ALA A 45 -8.39 -1.77 1.03
C ALA A 45 -9.41 -0.85 1.71
N SER A 46 -9.20 -0.57 3.01
CA SER A 46 -10.04 0.38 3.74
C SER A 46 -9.32 1.71 3.82
N THR A 47 -9.83 2.67 3.03
CA THR A 47 -9.64 4.10 3.24
C THR A 47 -10.33 4.53 4.54
N VAL A 48 -9.82 4.10 5.71
CA VAL A 48 -9.98 4.74 7.04
C VAL A 48 -8.81 4.27 7.91
N THR A 49 -8.12 5.25 8.48
CA THR A 49 -6.82 5.26 9.15
C THR A 49 -6.85 4.65 10.56
N ASP A 50 -6.95 3.32 10.67
CA ASP A 50 -6.64 2.65 11.94
C ASP A 50 -5.28 1.95 11.80
N ILE A 51 -4.24 2.56 12.39
CA ILE A 51 -2.87 2.06 12.30
C ILE A 51 -2.73 0.93 13.32
N HIS A 52 -2.60 -0.29 12.81
CA HIS A 52 -2.41 -1.48 13.62
C HIS A 52 -0.93 -1.87 13.63
N PHE A 53 -0.35 -1.91 14.82
CA PHE A 53 1.01 -2.39 15.03
C PHE A 53 1.02 -3.92 15.13
N LEU A 54 1.90 -4.53 14.36
CA LEU A 54 2.19 -5.95 14.29
C LEU A 54 3.46 -6.27 15.09
N ASP A 55 3.66 -7.55 15.36
CA ASP A 55 4.89 -8.06 16.01
C ASP A 55 6.09 -7.98 15.05
N ASP A 56 5.87 -8.24 13.76
CA ASP A 56 6.85 -8.16 12.68
C ASP A 56 6.17 -7.61 11.41
N ALA A 57 6.51 -6.37 11.03
CA ALA A 57 5.93 -5.71 9.87
C ALA A 57 6.61 -6.14 8.56
N ASP A 58 7.88 -6.55 8.61
CA ASP A 58 8.66 -6.98 7.43
C ASP A 58 8.17 -8.35 6.96
N ASP A 59 8.01 -9.31 7.88
CA ASP A 59 7.47 -10.64 7.54
C ASP A 59 6.03 -10.55 6.99
N ALA A 60 5.19 -9.70 7.60
CA ALA A 60 3.82 -9.49 7.15
C ALA A 60 3.72 -8.83 5.77
N ALA A 61 4.58 -7.85 5.50
CA ALA A 61 4.68 -7.20 4.20
C ALA A 61 5.15 -8.19 3.12
N SER A 62 6.16 -9.00 3.43
CA SER A 62 6.74 -10.01 2.55
C SER A 62 5.75 -11.11 2.20
N GLU A 63 5.00 -11.63 3.17
CA GLU A 63 3.93 -12.61 2.95
C GLU A 63 2.81 -12.02 2.07
N TRP A 64 2.50 -10.74 2.25
CA TRP A 64 1.45 -10.06 1.52
C TRP A 64 1.79 -9.85 0.04
N VAL A 65 3.03 -9.43 -0.28
CA VAL A 65 3.51 -9.21 -1.66
C VAL A 65 3.78 -10.51 -2.41
N ALA A 66 4.15 -11.60 -1.70
CA ALA A 66 4.37 -12.91 -2.33
C ALA A 66 3.16 -13.44 -3.13
N ASN A 67 1.96 -12.99 -2.79
CA ASN A 67 0.72 -13.34 -3.49
C ASN A 67 0.13 -12.17 -4.32
N ARG A 68 0.82 -11.03 -4.42
CA ARG A 68 0.34 -9.77 -5.03
C ARG A 68 1.47 -9.02 -5.72
N SER A 69 1.99 -9.62 -6.79
CA SER A 69 3.09 -9.08 -7.60
C SER A 69 2.79 -7.73 -8.28
N ASP A 70 1.53 -7.32 -8.35
CA ASP A 70 1.14 -6.04 -8.93
C ASP A 70 1.24 -4.87 -7.92
N ARG A 71 1.56 -5.13 -6.65
CA ARG A 71 1.44 -4.16 -5.55
C ARG A 71 2.74 -3.96 -4.78
N VAL A 72 2.76 -2.90 -3.98
CA VAL A 72 3.88 -2.56 -3.09
C VAL A 72 3.40 -2.67 -1.65
N ALA A 73 4.15 -3.37 -0.81
CA ALA A 73 4.00 -3.26 0.64
C ALA A 73 5.03 -2.29 1.21
N VAL A 74 4.68 -1.60 2.27
CA VAL A 74 5.55 -0.67 2.98
C VAL A 74 5.60 -1.11 4.43
N SER A 75 6.74 -1.67 4.87
CA SER A 75 6.97 -2.02 6.26
C SER A 75 7.62 -0.84 6.99
N ILE A 76 7.07 -0.49 8.16
CA ILE A 76 7.49 0.68 8.94
C ILE A 76 7.75 0.24 10.37
N ARG A 77 9.02 0.34 10.78
CA ARG A 77 9.44 0.20 12.17
C ARG A 77 9.40 1.55 12.84
N PHE A 78 8.38 1.81 13.65
CA PHE A 78 8.17 3.09 14.31
C PHE A 78 9.00 3.20 15.59
N GLY A 79 10.11 3.92 15.52
CA GLY A 79 11.04 4.08 16.65
C GLY A 79 10.62 5.21 17.60
N GLY A 80 10.83 5.04 18.91
CA GLY A 80 10.40 6.01 19.91
C GLY A 80 11.17 7.35 19.91
N ALA A 81 12.27 7.45 19.16
CA ALA A 81 12.99 8.71 18.95
C ALA A 81 12.35 9.62 17.89
N THR A 82 11.33 9.14 17.17
CA THR A 82 10.65 9.94 16.14
C THR A 82 9.70 10.97 16.75
N THR A 83 9.66 12.17 16.19
CA THR A 83 8.72 13.23 16.57
C THR A 83 7.46 13.26 15.71
N TYR A 84 7.41 12.44 14.66
CA TYR A 84 6.30 12.40 13.70
C TYR A 84 5.26 11.37 14.13
N THR A 85 3.97 11.67 13.92
CA THR A 85 2.92 10.68 14.15
C THR A 85 2.91 9.65 13.02
N PRO A 86 2.45 8.40 13.28
CA PRO A 86 2.30 7.39 12.25
C PRO A 86 1.47 7.88 11.05
N GLU A 87 0.39 8.62 11.27
CA GLU A 87 -0.48 9.12 10.20
C GLU A 87 0.24 10.13 9.31
N PHE A 88 1.09 10.99 9.89
CA PHE A 88 1.92 11.92 9.11
C PHE A 88 2.92 11.17 8.23
N ILE A 89 3.59 10.16 8.79
CA ILE A 89 4.55 9.33 8.05
C ILE A 89 3.85 8.62 6.90
N GLN A 90 2.68 8.03 7.16
CA GLN A 90 1.89 7.36 6.12
C GLN A 90 1.54 8.31 4.98
N SER A 91 0.94 9.46 5.31
CA SER A 91 0.49 10.43 4.31
C SER A 91 1.63 10.96 3.46
N GLU A 92 2.80 11.16 4.06
CA GLU A 92 3.98 11.66 3.34
C GLU A 92 4.58 10.59 2.41
N ILE A 93 4.61 9.33 2.84
CA ILE A 93 5.03 8.22 1.98
C ILE A 93 4.02 8.00 0.84
N GLU A 94 2.72 8.00 1.13
CA GLU A 94 1.64 7.93 0.13
C GLU A 94 1.83 9.00 -0.94
N ARG A 95 2.00 10.26 -0.53
CA ARG A 95 2.22 11.40 -1.43
C ARG A 95 3.42 11.18 -2.36
N VAL A 96 4.52 10.62 -1.84
CA VAL A 96 5.73 10.35 -2.63
C VAL A 96 5.53 9.20 -3.61
N LEU A 97 4.88 8.12 -3.17
CA LEU A 97 4.56 6.97 -4.01
C LEU A 97 3.61 7.37 -5.14
N GLU A 98 2.55 8.12 -4.83
CA GLU A 98 1.60 8.65 -5.80
C GLU A 98 2.28 9.57 -6.82
N GLY A 99 3.18 10.45 -6.36
CA GLY A 99 3.99 11.30 -7.23
C GLY A 99 4.86 10.51 -8.22
N SER A 100 5.21 9.28 -7.86
CA SER A 100 5.97 8.35 -8.71
C SER A 100 5.08 7.46 -9.59
N GLY A 101 3.75 7.49 -9.37
CA GLY A 101 2.74 6.70 -10.08
C GLY A 101 2.42 5.35 -9.43
N ILE A 102 2.78 5.15 -8.16
CA ILE A 102 2.42 3.98 -7.36
C ILE A 102 1.23 4.38 -6.48
N THR A 103 0.06 3.80 -6.75
CA THR A 103 -1.20 4.16 -6.04
C THR A 103 -1.80 2.98 -5.26
N ASN A 104 -1.13 1.84 -5.29
CA ASN A 104 -1.60 0.56 -4.74
C ASN A 104 -0.62 0.03 -3.68
N ALA A 105 -0.22 0.92 -2.78
CA ALA A 105 0.62 0.60 -1.64
C ALA A 105 -0.22 0.18 -0.41
N VAL A 106 0.31 -0.76 0.39
CA VAL A 106 -0.27 -1.13 1.70
C VAL A 106 0.79 -0.98 2.79
N PHE A 107 0.38 -0.48 3.95
CA PHE A 107 1.28 -0.13 5.05
C PHE A 107 1.18 -1.15 6.19
N PHE A 108 2.33 -1.62 6.65
CA PHE A 108 2.51 -2.52 7.77
C PHE A 108 3.36 -1.81 8.82
N TRP A 109 2.91 -1.83 10.07
CA TRP A 109 3.52 -1.08 11.15
C TRP A 109 4.01 -2.02 12.23
N GLU A 110 5.19 -1.77 12.77
CA GLU A 110 5.68 -2.45 13.97
C GLU A 110 6.28 -1.43 14.95
N HIS A 111 6.26 -1.78 16.24
CA HIS A 111 6.94 -0.99 17.24
C HIS A 111 8.46 -1.22 17.13
N GLY A 112 9.18 -0.13 16.87
CA GLY A 112 10.63 -0.11 17.01
C GLY A 112 11.07 -0.03 18.46
N LEU A 113 12.38 0.01 18.65
CA LEU A 113 12.97 0.26 19.97
C LEU A 113 12.59 1.67 20.46
N GLU A 114 12.41 1.82 21.77
CA GLU A 114 12.04 3.10 22.42
C GLU A 114 13.02 4.23 22.11
N ASN A 115 14.31 3.91 21.93
CA ASN A 115 15.35 4.86 21.53
C ASN A 115 15.80 4.69 20.06
N GLY A 116 15.08 3.88 19.28
CA GLY A 116 15.38 3.62 17.88
C GLY A 116 14.86 4.74 16.97
N SER A 117 15.52 4.91 15.82
CA SER A 117 15.00 5.73 14.72
C SER A 117 13.87 4.98 14.02
N THR A 118 12.91 5.73 13.46
CA THR A 118 11.93 5.12 12.55
C THR A 118 12.61 4.75 11.23
N SER A 119 12.32 3.55 10.75
CA SER A 119 12.78 3.07 9.45
C SER A 119 11.64 2.53 8.59
N VAL A 120 11.81 2.67 7.28
CA VAL A 120 10.83 2.29 6.26
C VAL A 120 11.50 1.37 5.24
N ALA A 121 10.85 0.29 4.84
CA ALA A 121 11.25 -0.49 3.67
C ALA A 121 10.07 -0.59 2.69
N LEU A 122 10.39 -0.67 1.40
CA LEU A 122 9.42 -0.91 0.34
C LEU A 122 9.64 -2.32 -0.17
N GLU A 123 8.58 -3.10 -0.21
CA GLU A 123 8.62 -4.52 -0.56
C GLU A 123 7.79 -4.76 -1.82
N THR A 124 8.37 -5.51 -2.73
CA THR A 124 7.72 -6.11 -3.90
C THR A 124 7.90 -7.62 -3.82
N ASP A 125 7.19 -8.36 -4.68
CA ASP A 125 7.33 -9.82 -4.79
C ASP A 125 8.76 -10.27 -5.12
N GLU A 126 9.52 -9.43 -5.84
CA GLU A 126 10.89 -9.72 -6.26
C GLU A 126 11.97 -9.16 -5.32
N MET A 127 11.71 -8.06 -4.61
CA MET A 127 12.78 -7.29 -3.95
C MET A 127 12.29 -6.45 -2.77
N THR A 128 13.16 -6.34 -1.77
CA THR A 128 13.01 -5.40 -0.66
C THR A 128 14.00 -4.26 -0.80
N PHE A 129 13.53 -3.02 -0.66
CA PHE A 129 14.32 -1.81 -0.73
C PHE A 129 14.30 -1.09 0.63
N GLY A 130 15.47 -0.99 1.26
CA GLY A 130 15.62 -0.39 2.60
C GLY A 130 16.42 -1.28 3.54
N PRO A 131 16.31 -1.09 4.87
CA PRO A 131 15.51 -0.05 5.55
C PRO A 131 16.10 1.35 5.41
N PHE A 132 15.22 2.34 5.26
CA PHE A 132 15.46 3.76 5.12
C PHE A 132 15.09 4.48 6.43
N GLY A 133 16.03 5.14 7.11
CA GLY A 133 15.72 5.99 8.26
C GLY A 133 14.85 7.21 7.90
N LEU A 134 13.95 7.64 8.78
CA LEU A 134 13.16 8.88 8.58
C LEU A 134 13.88 10.13 9.09
N ASN A 135 15.17 10.26 8.82
CA ASN A 135 15.94 11.46 9.14
C ASN A 135 15.85 12.50 8.02
N GLY A 136 14.66 13.08 7.79
CA GLY A 136 14.41 14.30 6.98
C GLY A 136 14.77 14.30 5.48
N GLU A 137 15.94 13.77 5.10
CA GLU A 137 16.49 13.68 3.75
C GLU A 137 15.88 12.51 2.96
N LEU A 138 15.51 11.42 3.64
CA LEU A 138 15.14 10.14 3.03
C LEU A 138 13.78 10.13 2.33
N LEU A 139 12.78 10.86 2.83
CA LEU A 139 11.49 11.06 2.17
C LEU A 139 11.62 11.83 0.85
N SER A 140 12.66 12.66 0.73
CA SER A 140 12.86 13.53 -0.42
C SER A 140 13.74 12.95 -1.52
N GLN A 141 14.56 11.92 -1.23
CA GLN A 141 15.55 11.38 -2.17
C GLN A 141 15.38 9.88 -2.42
N HIS A 142 15.43 9.02 -1.41
CA HIS A 142 15.52 7.57 -1.66
C HIS A 142 14.18 6.90 -1.96
N ILE A 143 13.08 7.33 -1.33
CA ILE A 143 11.75 6.78 -1.65
C ILE A 143 11.36 7.11 -3.11
N PRO A 144 11.52 8.35 -3.61
CA PRO A 144 11.30 8.65 -5.03
C PRO A 144 12.16 7.83 -5.99
N ASP A 145 13.45 7.65 -5.70
CA ASP A 145 14.37 6.87 -6.53
C ASP A 145 13.96 5.39 -6.57
N THR A 146 13.64 4.83 -5.40
CA THR A 146 13.17 3.45 -5.25
C THR A 146 11.84 3.25 -5.97
N ALA A 147 10.88 4.16 -5.80
CA ALA A 147 9.60 4.10 -6.49
C ALA A 147 9.76 4.16 -8.02
N SER A 148 10.70 4.98 -8.50
CA SER A 148 11.05 5.04 -9.92
C SER A 148 11.64 3.71 -10.43
N GLN A 149 12.47 3.05 -9.62
CA GLN A 149 13.05 1.74 -9.94
C GLN A 149 11.99 0.63 -9.97
N ILE A 150 11.09 0.58 -8.98
CA ILE A 150 9.94 -0.36 -8.94
C ILE A 150 9.07 -0.20 -10.18
N ARG A 151 8.77 1.05 -10.57
CA ARG A 151 8.00 1.34 -11.78
C ARG A 151 8.72 0.93 -13.06
N PHE A 152 10.04 1.08 -13.11
CA PHE A 152 10.83 0.63 -14.25
C PHE A 152 10.79 -0.91 -14.37
N ASN A 153 11.02 -1.62 -13.27
CA ASN A 153 11.03 -3.08 -13.24
C ASN A 153 9.67 -3.67 -13.64
N SER A 154 8.58 -3.16 -13.05
CA SER A 154 7.21 -3.61 -13.39
C SER A 154 6.85 -3.42 -14.88
N ARG A 155 7.40 -2.40 -15.55
CA ARG A 155 7.21 -2.21 -17.00
C ARG A 155 7.99 -3.22 -17.84
N LEU A 156 9.19 -3.62 -17.41
CA LEU A 156 9.97 -4.63 -18.10
C LEU A 156 9.29 -6.00 -18.03
N THR A 157 8.78 -6.39 -16.86
CA THR A 157 8.05 -7.64 -16.67
C THR A 157 6.80 -7.72 -17.56
N VAL A 158 6.08 -6.61 -17.74
CA VAL A 158 4.93 -6.55 -18.67
C VAL A 158 5.38 -6.69 -20.14
N ALA A 159 6.48 -6.06 -20.52
CA ALA A 159 6.99 -6.11 -21.90
C ALA A 159 7.44 -7.52 -22.30
N GLU A 160 8.09 -8.27 -21.40
CA GLU A 160 8.51 -9.66 -21.65
C GLU A 160 7.30 -10.58 -21.87
N ASN A 161 6.24 -10.45 -21.05
CA ASN A 161 5.02 -11.24 -21.18
C ASN A 161 4.24 -10.97 -22.48
N THR A 162 4.31 -9.76 -23.02
CA THR A 162 3.70 -9.44 -24.33
C THR A 162 4.48 -10.02 -25.52
N ASN A 163 5.76 -10.36 -25.34
CA ASN A 163 6.62 -10.82 -26.43
C ASN A 163 6.62 -12.35 -26.59
N THR A 164 6.13 -13.10 -25.60
CA THR A 164 5.94 -14.55 -25.64
C THR A 164 4.62 -15.01 -26.29
N LEU A 165 3.77 -14.08 -26.73
CA LEU A 165 2.46 -14.36 -27.34
C LEU A 165 2.42 -14.18 -28.87
N ASN A 166 3.57 -14.04 -29.55
CA ASN A 166 3.67 -13.97 -31.01
C ASN A 166 4.40 -15.19 -31.60
#